data_AF-A0A3C1TH80-F1
#
_entry.id   AF-A0A3C1TH80-F1
#
_cell.length_a   1.000
_cell.length_b   1.000
_cell.length_c   1.000
_cell.angle_alpha   90.00
_cell.angle_beta   90.00
_cell.angle_gamma   90.00
#
_symmetry.space_group_name_H-M   'P 1'
#
loop_
_entity.id
_entity.type
_entity.pdbx_description
1 polymer ?
#
loop_
_entity_poly.entity_id
_entity_poly.type
_entity_poly.pdbx_seq_one_letter_code
_entity_poly.pdbx_strand_id
1 'polypeptide(L)'
;MANVVNFIDLNNRRSIGDKKGRINIVLQTQTVNPNGYVALAPFRSEFFCTPPASNLLLGSQNWLDVLSVHEYRHVLQTLNSRRGITKLGSILQGQGLWAVMSALSIPNWYSEGDAVIAETALSKNGRGRTSFFTLEQRSLANVGI
;
A
#
# COMPACT_ATOMS: atom_id res chain seq x y z
N MET A 1 -11.08 2.93 9.00
CA MET A 1 -10.29 3.69 7.99
C MET A 1 -9.70 5.00 8.49
N ALA A 2 -10.45 6.12 8.60
CA ALA A 2 -9.84 7.43 8.87
C ALA A 2 -8.99 7.48 10.16
N ASN A 3 -9.48 6.82 11.22
CA ASN A 3 -8.73 6.67 12.46
C ASN A 3 -7.43 5.87 12.28
N VAL A 4 -7.45 4.81 11.47
CA VAL A 4 -6.27 3.98 11.16
C VAL A 4 -5.22 4.81 10.41
N VAL A 5 -5.63 5.53 9.37
CA VAL A 5 -4.73 6.42 8.61
C VAL A 5 -4.10 7.47 9.53
N ASN A 6 -4.92 8.13 10.35
CA ASN A 6 -4.44 9.14 11.29
C ASN A 6 -3.48 8.56 12.33
N PHE A 7 -3.80 7.37 12.87
CA PHE A 7 -2.93 6.67 13.80
C PHE A 7 -1.56 6.35 13.17
N ILE A 8 -1.53 5.91 11.91
CA ILE A 8 -0.27 5.64 11.19
C ILE A 8 0.51 6.93 10.92
N ASP A 9 -0.14 8.02 10.49
CA ASP A 9 0.54 9.33 10.32
C ASP A 9 1.18 9.81 11.63
N LEU A 10 0.53 9.59 12.77
CA LEU A 10 1.06 10.06 14.05
C LEU A 10 2.17 9.16 14.59
N ASN A 11 2.07 7.83 14.41
CA ASN A 11 2.87 6.87 15.16
C ASN A 11 3.83 6.02 14.32
N ASN A 12 3.58 5.79 13.03
CA ASN A 12 4.32 4.79 12.25
C ASN A 12 4.65 5.23 10.81
N ARG A 13 5.49 6.26 10.69
CA ARG A 13 6.05 6.71 9.40
C ARG A 13 7.53 6.41 9.18
N ARG A 14 8.29 6.28 10.27
CA ARG A 14 9.76 6.34 10.23
C ARG A 14 10.42 5.28 9.36
N SER A 15 9.79 4.11 9.19
CA SER A 15 10.38 2.99 8.43
C SER A 15 10.54 3.26 6.93
N ILE A 16 9.80 4.22 6.34
CA ILE A 16 9.92 4.59 4.91
C ILE A 16 10.56 5.97 4.70
N GLY A 17 10.50 6.83 5.72
CA GLY A 17 11.13 8.13 5.75
C GLY A 17 10.35 9.15 6.57
N ASP A 18 10.80 10.40 6.54
CA ASP A 18 10.26 11.51 7.34
C ASP A 18 9.17 12.31 6.61
N LYS A 19 9.06 12.16 5.29
CA LYS A 19 8.14 12.96 4.47
C LYS A 19 6.70 12.53 4.69
N LYS A 20 5.85 13.53 4.88
CA LYS A 20 4.39 13.40 4.90
C LYS A 20 3.75 14.52 4.09
N GLY A 21 2.49 14.33 3.73
CA GLY A 21 1.74 15.27 2.91
C GLY A 21 0.25 15.05 3.04
N ARG A 22 -0.53 16.06 2.65
CA ARG A 22 -1.99 15.92 2.55
C ARG A 22 -2.31 15.04 1.35
N ILE A 23 -3.28 14.15 1.53
CA ILE A 23 -3.78 13.25 0.50
C ILE A 23 -5.30 13.29 0.51
N ASN A 24 -5.90 13.26 -0.67
CA ASN A 24 -7.33 13.01 -0.81
C ASN A 24 -7.56 11.50 -0.91
N ILE A 25 -8.42 10.96 -0.06
CA ILE A 25 -8.83 9.56 -0.12
C ILE A 25 -10.25 9.50 -0.67
N VAL A 26 -10.42 8.81 -1.80
CA VAL A 26 -11.72 8.60 -2.45
C VAL A 26 -12.22 7.20 -2.11
N LEU A 27 -13.44 7.12 -1.60
CA LEU A 27 -14.10 5.85 -1.33
C LEU A 27 -14.99 5.46 -2.50
N GLN A 28 -14.67 4.36 -3.17
CA GLN A 28 -15.51 3.79 -4.21
C GLN A 28 -16.37 2.67 -3.63
N THR A 29 -17.68 2.86 -3.60
CA THR A 29 -18.63 1.88 -3.03
C THR A 29 -19.28 0.97 -4.07
N GLN A 30 -19.15 1.30 -5.37
CA GLN A 30 -19.83 0.59 -6.47
C GLN A 30 -18.83 -0.19 -7.34
N THR A 31 -17.85 -0.81 -6.69
CA THR A 31 -16.81 -1.63 -7.32
C THR A 31 -17.10 -3.12 -7.12
N VAL A 32 -16.65 -3.97 -8.02
CA VAL A 32 -16.78 -5.43 -7.87
C VAL A 32 -15.48 -6.12 -7.43
N ASN A 33 -14.36 -5.40 -7.49
CA ASN A 33 -13.04 -5.93 -7.19
C ASN A 33 -12.53 -5.41 -5.84
N PRO A 34 -11.89 -6.26 -5.02
CA PRO A 34 -11.24 -5.86 -3.77
C PRO A 34 -9.87 -5.25 -4.05
N ASN A 35 -9.80 -3.93 -4.18
CA ASN A 35 -8.53 -3.26 -4.50
C ASN A 35 -8.43 -1.83 -3.93
N GLY A 36 -7.27 -1.22 -4.11
CA GLY A 36 -7.02 0.20 -3.94
C GLY A 36 -5.85 0.63 -4.80
N TYR A 37 -5.61 1.93 -4.91
CA TYR A 37 -4.40 2.43 -5.52
C TYR A 37 -4.06 3.85 -5.08
N VAL A 38 -2.81 4.27 -5.34
CA VAL A 38 -2.36 5.65 -5.23
C VAL A 38 -2.01 6.19 -6.61
N ALA A 39 -2.75 7.19 -7.07
CA ALA A 39 -2.42 7.93 -8.28
C ALA A 39 -1.59 9.16 -7.93
N LEU A 40 -0.62 9.50 -8.78
CA LEU A 40 0.27 10.65 -8.60
C LEU A 40 -0.21 11.92 -9.32
N ALA A 41 -1.04 11.79 -10.35
CA ALA A 41 -1.51 12.91 -11.18
C ALA A 41 -3.03 12.80 -11.47
N PRO A 42 -3.91 13.48 -10.71
CA PRO A 42 -3.63 14.18 -9.46
C PRO A 42 -3.30 13.23 -8.30
N PHE A 43 -2.47 13.69 -7.35
CA PHE A 43 -2.08 12.91 -6.17
C PHE A 43 -3.29 12.62 -5.25
N ARG A 44 -3.73 11.36 -5.23
CA ARG A 44 -4.86 10.87 -4.45
C ARG A 44 -4.74 9.37 -4.24
N SER A 45 -5.46 8.85 -3.24
CA SER A 45 -5.62 7.41 -3.06
C SER A 45 -7.09 7.03 -3.20
N GLU A 46 -7.36 5.90 -3.82
CA GLU A 46 -8.72 5.40 -4.06
C GLU A 46 -8.88 4.02 -3.45
N PHE A 47 -9.94 3.84 -2.69
CA PHE A 47 -10.21 2.62 -1.91
C PHE A 47 -11.48 1.99 -2.45
N PHE A 48 -11.42 0.72 -2.85
CA PHE A 48 -12.60 -0.01 -3.27
C PHE A 48 -13.21 -0.66 -2.03
N CYS A 49 -14.39 -0.21 -1.63
CA CYS A 49 -15.01 -0.62 -0.37
C CYS A 49 -15.53 -2.06 -0.39
N THR A 50 -15.56 -2.70 -1.56
CA THR A 50 -16.01 -4.07 -1.74
C THR A 50 -14.93 -5.04 -1.24
N PRO A 51 -15.20 -5.85 -0.20
CA PRO A 51 -14.22 -6.78 0.33
C PRO A 51 -13.99 -7.96 -0.63
N PRO A 52 -12.86 -8.68 -0.48
CA PRO A 52 -12.62 -9.90 -1.23
C PRO A 52 -13.67 -10.96 -0.92
N ALA A 53 -14.11 -11.69 -1.95
CA ALA A 53 -15.13 -12.74 -1.81
C ALA A 53 -14.67 -13.92 -0.94
N SER A 54 -13.36 -14.12 -0.83
CA SER A 54 -12.75 -15.19 -0.02
C SER A 54 -12.00 -14.62 1.18
N ASN A 55 -12.22 -15.23 2.34
CA ASN A 55 -11.53 -14.89 3.58
C ASN A 55 -10.10 -15.46 3.67
N LEU A 56 -9.63 -16.19 2.66
CA LEU A 56 -8.26 -16.76 2.66
C LEU A 56 -7.19 -15.65 2.74
N LEU A 57 -7.42 -14.54 2.05
CA LEU A 57 -6.50 -13.40 2.01
C LEU A 57 -6.77 -12.40 3.15
N LEU A 58 -8.04 -12.19 3.51
CA LEU A 58 -8.42 -11.19 4.51
C LEU A 58 -8.33 -11.71 5.97
N GLY A 59 -8.46 -13.02 6.15
CA GLY A 59 -8.58 -13.63 7.48
C GLY A 59 -9.79 -13.09 8.24
N SER A 60 -9.58 -12.65 9.48
CA SER A 60 -10.60 -12.09 10.36
C SER A 60 -10.55 -10.56 10.45
N GLN A 61 -9.90 -9.89 9.50
CA GLN A 61 -9.73 -8.44 9.54
C GLN A 61 -10.88 -7.69 8.88
N ASN A 62 -11.11 -6.45 9.33
CA ASN A 62 -11.94 -5.52 8.60
C ASN A 62 -11.22 -5.09 7.32
N TRP A 63 -11.87 -5.28 6.17
CA TRP A 63 -11.31 -4.96 4.85
C TRP A 63 -10.80 -3.52 4.76
N LEU A 64 -11.64 -2.54 5.13
CA LEU A 64 -11.27 -1.14 5.01
C LEU A 64 -10.12 -0.77 5.94
N ASP A 65 -9.99 -1.38 7.12
CA ASP A 65 -8.87 -1.10 8.02
C ASP A 65 -7.55 -1.67 7.48
N VAL A 66 -7.54 -2.90 6.94
CA VAL A 66 -6.34 -3.47 6.29
C VAL A 66 -5.98 -2.70 5.03
N LEU A 67 -6.96 -2.39 4.18
CA LEU A 67 -6.76 -1.58 2.98
C LEU A 67 -6.23 -0.18 3.35
N SER A 68 -6.67 0.39 4.47
CA SER A 68 -6.12 1.66 4.98
C SER A 68 -4.64 1.57 5.31
N VAL A 69 -4.20 0.47 5.93
CA VAL A 69 -2.77 0.29 6.22
C VAL A 69 -1.99 0.16 4.92
N HIS A 70 -2.50 -0.66 3.99
CA HIS A 70 -1.85 -0.95 2.71
C HIS A 70 -1.71 0.30 1.82
N GLU A 71 -2.83 0.95 1.48
CA GLU A 71 -2.83 2.10 0.58
C GLU A 71 -2.15 3.31 1.19
N TYR A 72 -2.31 3.52 2.50
CA TYR A 72 -1.58 4.60 3.16
C TYR A 72 -0.07 4.36 3.19
N ARG A 73 0.37 3.09 3.18
CA ARG A 73 1.79 2.78 2.99
C ARG A 73 2.26 3.21 1.60
N HIS A 74 1.49 2.96 0.54
CA HIS A 74 1.80 3.48 -0.81
C HIS A 74 1.81 5.01 -0.86
N VAL A 75 0.94 5.70 -0.12
CA VAL A 75 0.97 7.17 0.00
C VAL A 75 2.31 7.63 0.59
N LEU A 76 2.76 7.00 1.68
CA LEU A 76 4.02 7.35 2.33
C LEU A 76 5.22 6.98 1.44
N GLN A 77 5.21 5.82 0.78
CA GLN A 77 6.24 5.43 -0.20
C GLN A 77 6.34 6.46 -1.31
N THR A 78 5.20 6.88 -1.86
CA THR A 78 5.13 7.91 -2.90
C THR A 78 5.73 9.23 -2.41
N LEU A 79 5.29 9.74 -1.26
CA LEU A 79 5.80 10.99 -0.69
C LEU A 79 7.31 10.94 -0.45
N ASN A 80 7.81 9.79 0.01
CA ASN A 80 9.22 9.58 0.28
C ASN A 80 10.00 9.18 -0.98
N SER A 81 9.36 8.85 -2.11
CA SER A 81 10.04 8.53 -3.37
C SER A 81 10.60 9.75 -4.06
N ARG A 82 10.08 10.95 -3.76
CA ARG A 82 10.44 12.24 -4.36
C ARG A 82 11.85 12.72 -3.92
N ARG A 83 12.88 11.98 -4.33
CA ARG A 83 14.30 12.21 -4.00
C ARG A 83 15.18 11.93 -5.22
N GLY A 84 16.36 12.57 -5.28
CA GLY A 84 17.28 12.37 -6.41
C GLY A 84 16.62 12.64 -7.77
N ILE A 85 16.70 11.66 -8.67
CA ILE A 85 16.23 11.79 -10.06
C ILE A 85 14.70 12.00 -10.16
N THR A 86 13.91 11.41 -9.26
CA THR A 86 12.44 11.58 -9.25
C THR A 86 12.04 12.98 -8.78
N LYS A 87 12.84 13.59 -7.87
CA LYS A 87 12.66 14.99 -7.46
C LYS A 87 12.96 15.94 -8.60
N LEU A 88 14.01 15.68 -9.39
CA LEU A 88 14.31 16.45 -10.60
C LEU A 88 13.15 16.36 -11.59
N GLY A 89 12.66 15.16 -11.88
CA GLY A 89 11.48 14.96 -12.73
C GLY A 89 10.25 15.73 -12.22
N SER A 90 10.05 15.74 -10.90
CA SER A 90 8.97 16.49 -10.27
C SER A 90 9.09 18.01 -10.41
N ILE A 91 10.31 18.56 -10.41
CA ILE A 91 10.54 19.99 -10.60
C ILE A 91 10.31 20.39 -12.06
N LEU A 92 10.71 19.53 -13.02
CA LEU A 92 10.64 19.83 -14.45
C LEU A 92 9.22 19.77 -15.02
N GLN A 93 8.45 18.73 -14.71
CA GLN A 93 7.12 18.47 -15.31
C GLN A 93 6.04 18.17 -14.26
N GLY A 94 6.26 18.55 -13.00
CA GLY A 94 5.29 18.38 -11.93
C GLY A 94 4.98 16.91 -11.60
N GLN A 95 3.70 16.60 -11.43
CA GLN A 95 3.25 15.27 -10.98
C GLN A 95 3.42 14.17 -12.04
N GLY A 96 3.31 14.51 -13.33
CA GLY A 96 3.37 13.53 -14.42
C GLY A 96 4.73 12.84 -14.52
N LEU A 97 5.81 13.61 -14.66
CA LEU A 97 7.16 13.03 -14.74
C LEU A 97 7.63 12.47 -13.41
N TRP A 98 7.15 13.02 -12.27
CA TRP A 98 7.37 12.38 -10.98
C TRP A 98 6.78 10.96 -10.95
N ALA A 99 5.59 10.75 -11.49
CA ALA A 99 4.96 9.43 -11.59
C ALA A 99 5.78 8.47 -12.44
N VAL A 100 6.17 8.88 -13.64
CA VAL A 100 6.99 8.06 -14.55
C VAL A 100 8.32 7.70 -13.91
N MET A 101 9.04 8.67 -13.36
CA MET A 101 10.35 8.42 -12.75
C MET A 101 10.23 7.55 -11.49
N SER A 102 9.15 7.69 -10.71
CA SER A 102 8.90 6.82 -9.55
C SER A 102 8.62 5.39 -9.99
N ALA A 103 7.78 5.18 -11.01
CA ALA A 103 7.47 3.86 -11.55
C ALA A 103 8.70 3.15 -12.14
N LEU A 104 9.64 3.90 -12.73
CA LEU A 104 10.90 3.34 -13.22
C LEU A 104 11.91 3.03 -12.10
N SER A 105 11.81 3.73 -10.96
CA SER A 105 12.80 3.62 -9.87
C SER A 105 12.39 2.65 -8.77
N ILE A 106 11.08 2.37 -8.63
CA ILE A 106 10.54 1.56 -7.54
C ILE A 106 9.90 0.30 -8.13
N PRO A 107 10.50 -0.89 -7.93
CA PRO A 107 9.91 -2.14 -8.38
C PRO A 107 8.57 -2.43 -7.68
N ASN A 108 7.61 -2.98 -8.43
CA ASN A 108 6.30 -3.34 -7.90
C ASN A 108 6.39 -4.30 -6.71
N TRP A 109 7.26 -5.32 -6.79
CA TRP A 109 7.44 -6.29 -5.70
C TRP A 109 7.84 -5.63 -4.38
N TYR A 110 8.65 -4.56 -4.45
CA TYR A 110 9.08 -3.82 -3.26
C TYR A 110 7.91 -3.00 -2.71
N SER A 111 7.19 -2.29 -3.59
CA SER A 111 6.04 -1.45 -3.22
C SER A 111 4.98 -2.26 -2.48
N GLU A 112 4.52 -3.36 -3.11
CA GLU A 112 3.50 -4.25 -2.58
C GLU A 112 3.98 -5.03 -1.35
N GLY A 113 5.21 -5.56 -1.40
CA GLY A 113 5.79 -6.34 -0.30
C GLY A 113 5.92 -5.53 0.99
N ASP A 114 6.41 -4.29 0.89
CA ASP A 114 6.51 -3.38 2.04
C ASP A 114 5.12 -2.99 2.59
N ALA A 115 4.11 -2.86 1.73
CA ALA A 115 2.72 -2.62 2.16
C ALA A 115 2.12 -3.84 2.89
N VAL A 116 2.35 -5.06 2.41
CA VAL A 116 1.96 -6.30 3.09
C VAL A 116 2.70 -6.49 4.42
N ILE A 117 3.98 -6.11 4.49
CA ILE A 117 4.74 -6.08 5.74
C ILE A 117 4.11 -5.08 6.71
N ALA A 118 3.72 -3.88 6.24
CA ALA A 118 3.09 -2.87 7.08
C ALA A 118 1.75 -3.37 7.67
N GLU A 119 0.90 -4.05 6.88
CA GLU A 119 -0.31 -4.69 7.41
C GLU A 119 0.01 -5.65 8.55
N THR A 120 1.05 -6.46 8.37
CA THR A 120 1.47 -7.44 9.37
C THR A 120 2.05 -6.72 10.60
N ALA A 121 2.91 -5.72 10.43
CA ALA A 121 3.50 -5.00 11.55
C ALA A 121 2.48 -4.19 12.37
N LEU A 122 1.42 -3.69 11.73
CA LEU A 122 0.50 -2.71 12.31
C LEU A 122 -0.87 -3.28 12.69
N SER A 123 -1.15 -4.54 12.38
CA SER A 123 -2.41 -5.20 12.74
C SER A 123 -2.16 -6.57 13.37
N LYS A 124 -3.17 -7.08 14.07
CA LYS A 124 -3.09 -8.39 14.75
C LYS A 124 -3.20 -9.56 13.77
N ASN A 125 -3.91 -9.42 12.66
CA ASN A 125 -4.07 -10.50 11.67
C ASN A 125 -3.80 -10.05 10.22
N GLY A 126 -2.80 -9.17 10.01
CA GLY A 126 -2.36 -8.78 8.68
C GLY A 126 -1.93 -9.98 7.82
N ARG A 127 -1.91 -9.81 6.49
CA ARG A 127 -1.74 -10.91 5.52
C ARG A 127 -0.58 -11.85 5.82
N GLY A 128 0.56 -11.35 6.30
CA GLY A 128 1.72 -12.18 6.65
C GLY A 128 1.50 -13.20 7.78
N ARG A 129 0.39 -13.12 8.53
CA ARG A 129 0.01 -14.08 9.58
C ARG A 129 -1.02 -15.12 9.12
N THR A 130 -1.56 -15.01 7.91
CA THR A 130 -2.53 -15.99 7.42
C THR A 130 -1.79 -17.26 7.00
N SER A 131 -2.40 -18.43 7.25
CA SER A 131 -1.85 -19.70 6.78
C SER A 131 -1.73 -19.74 5.26
N PHE A 132 -2.59 -19.00 4.55
CA PHE A 132 -2.58 -18.90 3.10
C PHE A 132 -1.33 -18.19 2.55
N PHE A 133 -0.78 -17.20 3.27
CA PHE A 133 0.30 -16.34 2.78
C PHE A 133 1.57 -17.11 2.36
N THR A 134 1.98 -18.11 3.13
CA THR A 134 3.14 -18.96 2.81
C THR A 134 2.75 -20.32 2.24
N LEU A 135 1.49 -20.50 1.81
CA LEU A 135 1.00 -21.79 1.34
C LEU A 135 1.81 -22.32 0.15
N GLU A 136 2.06 -21.49 -0.86
CA GLU A 136 2.84 -21.86 -2.04
C GLU A 136 4.28 -22.22 -1.69
N GLN A 137 4.93 -21.41 -0.84
CA GLN A 137 6.29 -21.69 -0.37
C GLN A 137 6.36 -23.02 0.38
N ARG A 138 5.39 -23.31 1.25
CA ARG A 138 5.31 -24.58 1.96
C ARG A 138 4.99 -25.74 1.02
N SER A 139 4.14 -25.54 0.00
CA SER A 139 3.83 -26.58 -0.97
C SER A 139 5.04 -26.94 -1.82
N LEU A 140 5.83 -25.95 -2.25
CA LEU A 140 7.06 -26.17 -3.00
C LEU A 140 8.11 -26.88 -2.12
N ALA A 141 8.30 -26.40 -0.89
CA ALA A 141 9.21 -27.03 0.07
C ALA A 141 8.85 -28.50 0.36
N ASN A 142 7.56 -28.83 0.41
CA ASN A 142 7.08 -30.20 0.62
C ASN A 142 7.31 -31.12 -0.60
N VAL A 143 7.44 -30.56 -1.81
CA VAL A 143 7.73 -31.31 -3.05
C VAL A 143 9.24 -31.36 -3.34
N GLY A 144 10.08 -30.69 -2.53
CA GLY A 144 11.53 -30.75 -2.61
C GLY A 144 12.13 -29.96 -3.79
N ILE A 145 11.40 -28.97 -4.29
CA ILE A 145 11.82 -28.00 -5.33
C ILE A 145 12.06 -26.63 -4.71
#